data_AF-A0A3R7VYW8-F1
#
_entry.id   AF-A0A3R7VYW8-F1
#
_cell.length_a   1.000
_cell.length_b   1.000
_cell.length_c   1.000
_cell.angle_alpha   90.00
_cell.angle_beta   90.00
_cell.angle_gamma   90.00
#
_symmetry.space_group_name_H-M   'P 1'
#
loop_
_entity.id
_entity.type
_entity.pdbx_description
1 polymer ?
#
loop_
_entity_poly.entity_id
_entity_poly.type
_entity_poly.pdbx_seq_one_letter_code
_entity_poly.pdbx_strand_id
1 'polypeptide(L)' 'MKRWRHLIVAIGLVPSISVYVMACLYISGFVVGLHWASDLAFFICAGLVWLYPAALVVRWLAVTES' A
#
# COMPACT_ATOMS: atom_id res chain seq x y z
N MET A 1 -17.57 21.45 3.54
CA MET A 1 -17.73 19.97 3.45
C MET A 1 -16.39 19.23 3.22
N LYS A 2 -15.29 19.61 3.91
CA LYS A 2 -13.96 18.98 3.72
C LYS A 2 -13.75 17.67 4.51
N ARG A 3 -14.39 17.52 5.69
CA ARG A 3 -14.21 16.37 6.60
C ARG A 3 -14.68 15.02 6.04
N TRP A 4 -15.76 15.01 5.28
CA TRP A 4 -16.32 13.76 4.71
C TRP A 4 -15.41 13.14 3.64
N ARG A 5 -14.61 13.94 2.93
CA ARG A 5 -13.67 13.45 1.90
C ARG A 5 -12.48 12.70 2.49
N HIS A 6 -11.87 13.21 3.56
CA HIS A 6 -10.81 12.48 4.28
C HIS A 6 -11.33 11.15 4.85
N LEU A 7 -12.59 11.11 5.29
CA LEU A 7 -13.24 9.89 5.73
C LEU A 7 -13.44 8.90 4.58
N ILE A 8 -13.92 9.33 3.42
CA ILE A 8 -14.07 8.47 2.22
C ILE A 8 -12.71 7.95 1.75
N VAL A 9 -11.69 8.81 1.72
CA VAL A 9 -10.34 8.40 1.35
C VAL A 9 -9.77 7.42 2.37
N ALA A 10 -9.94 7.66 3.68
CA ALA A 10 -9.50 6.71 4.70
C ALA A 10 -10.24 5.37 4.59
N ILE A 11 -11.55 5.41 4.38
CA ILE A 11 -12.38 4.21 4.19
C ILE A 11 -12.01 3.46 2.90
N GLY A 12 -11.47 4.10 1.87
CA GLY A 12 -10.96 3.42 0.67
C GLY A 12 -9.52 2.94 0.81
N LEU A 13 -8.65 3.77 1.40
CA LEU A 13 -7.22 3.52 1.53
C LEU A 13 -6.92 2.41 2.54
N VAL A 14 -7.58 2.43 3.70
CA VAL A 14 -7.37 1.44 4.79
C VAL A 14 -7.70 0.00 4.37
N PRO A 15 -8.83 -0.30 3.70
CA PRO A 15 -9.06 -1.65 3.20
C PRO A 15 -8.16 -1.98 2.01
N SER A 16 -7.85 -1.02 1.14
CA SER A 16 -6.93 -1.27 0.01
C SER A 16 -5.53 -1.67 0.50
N ILE A 17 -4.99 -0.98 1.51
CA ILE A 17 -3.71 -1.35 2.12
C ILE A 17 -3.82 -2.66 2.89
N SER A 18 -4.94 -2.93 3.55
CA SER A 18 -5.15 -4.21 4.23
C SER A 18 -5.12 -5.37 3.25
N VAL A 19 -5.83 -5.28 2.13
CA VAL A 19 -5.82 -6.32 1.09
C VAL A 19 -4.42 -6.50 0.51
N TYR A 20 -3.70 -5.41 0.25
CA TYR A 20 -2.33 -5.47 -0.24
C TYR A 20 -1.37 -6.15 0.74
N VAL A 21 -1.44 -5.80 2.02
CA VAL A 21 -0.60 -6.41 3.06
C VAL A 21 -0.92 -7.89 3.20
N MET A 22 -2.21 -8.27 3.18
CA MET A 22 -2.60 -9.69 3.22
C MET A 22 -2.05 -10.46 2.01
N ALA A 23 -2.10 -9.87 0.80
CA ALA A 23 -1.50 -10.47 -0.38
C ALA A 23 0.03 -10.59 -0.26
N CYS A 24 0.71 -9.56 0.24
CA CYS A 24 2.16 -9.61 0.47
C CYS A 24 2.54 -10.67 1.49
N LEU A 25 1.79 -10.80 2.59
CA LEU A 25 2.04 -11.82 3.60
C LEU A 25 1.81 -13.22 3.05
N TYR A 26 0.74 -13.43 2.28
CA TYR A 26 0.47 -14.69 1.61
C TYR A 26 1.61 -15.08 0.66
N ILE A 27 2.05 -14.15 -0.20
CA ILE A 27 3.15 -14.38 -1.13
C ILE A 27 4.48 -14.58 -0.38
N SER A 28 4.69 -13.84 0.72
CA SER A 28 5.88 -13.98 1.54
C SER A 28 6.01 -15.39 2.09
N GLY A 29 4.92 -16.09 2.40
CA GLY A 29 4.96 -17.50 2.84
C GLY A 29 5.60 -18.47 1.85
N PHE A 30 5.74 -18.10 0.58
CA PHE A 30 6.41 -18.91 -0.45
C PHE A 30 7.87 -18.50 -0.69
N VAL A 31 8.26 -17.29 -0.29
CA VAL A 31 9.57 -16.68 -0.60
C VAL A 31 10.45 -16.57 0.65
N VAL A 32 9.83 -16.24 1.78
CA VAL A 32 10.45 -16.09 3.11
C VAL A 32 10.83 -17.46 3.65
N GLY A 33 12.09 -17.60 4.07
CA GLY A 33 12.63 -18.85 4.60
C GLY A 33 13.56 -19.61 3.65
N LEU A 34 13.70 -19.16 2.39
CA LEU A 34 14.72 -19.69 1.46
C LEU A 34 16.10 -19.09 1.75
N HIS A 35 16.22 -17.77 1.74
CA HIS A 35 17.47 -17.04 2.00
C HIS A 35 17.21 -15.64 2.54
N TRP A 36 18.00 -15.18 3.51
CA TRP A 36 17.87 -13.84 4.11
C TRP A 36 17.86 -12.68 3.08
N ALA A 37 18.57 -12.85 1.95
CA ALA A 37 18.62 -11.86 0.89
C ALA A 37 17.33 -11.80 0.06
N SER A 38 16.64 -12.93 -0.16
CA SER A 38 15.35 -12.95 -0.85
C SER A 38 14.26 -12.31 0.01
N ASP A 39 14.28 -12.54 1.32
CA ASP A 39 13.42 -11.86 2.28
C ASP A 39 13.60 -10.33 2.19
N LEU A 40 14.85 -9.86 2.26
CA LEU A 40 15.16 -8.44 2.17
C LEU A 40 14.67 -7.84 0.84
N ALA A 41 15.00 -8.49 -0.28
CA ALA A 41 14.59 -8.03 -1.61
C ALA A 41 13.06 -8.00 -1.75
N PHE A 42 12.37 -9.01 -1.21
CA PHE A 42 10.91 -9.09 -1.25
C PHE A 42 10.28 -7.92 -0.49
N PHE A 43 10.70 -7.66 0.75
CA PHE A 43 10.14 -6.57 1.55
C PHE A 43 10.45 -5.18 0.98
N ILE A 44 11.65 -4.98 0.41
CA ILE A 44 12.00 -3.71 -0.26
C ILE A 44 11.11 -3.50 -1.49
N CYS A 45 11.00 -4.51 -2.35
CA CYS A 45 10.15 -4.44 -3.54
C CYS A 45 8.67 -4.24 -3.18
N ALA A 46 8.17 -4.98 -2.19
CA ALA A 46 6.79 -4.83 -1.71
C ALA A 46 6.53 -3.43 -1.13
N GLY A 47 7.49 -2.83 -0.42
CA GLY A 47 7.37 -1.45 0.04
C GLY A 47 7.35 -0.43 -1.11
N LEU A 48 8.23 -0.61 -2.10
CA LEU A 48 8.32 0.28 -3.27
C LEU A 48 7.10 0.18 -4.19
N VAL A 49 6.58 -1.02 -4.41
CA VAL A 49 5.37 -1.24 -5.21
C VAL A 49 4.18 -0.52 -4.59
N TRP A 50 4.09 -0.45 -3.26
CA TRP A 50 3.04 0.28 -2.56
C TRP A 50 3.11 1.80 -2.74
N LEU A 51 4.29 2.34 -3.10
CA LEU A 51 4.47 3.78 -3.29
C LEU A 51 3.64 4.33 -4.44
N TYR A 52 3.42 3.54 -5.50
CA TYR A 52 2.60 3.91 -6.66
C TYR A 52 1.13 4.19 -6.32
N PRO A 53 0.37 3.25 -5.73
CA PRO A 53 -1.01 3.50 -5.35
C PRO A 53 -1.12 4.59 -4.30
N ALA A 54 -0.20 4.66 -3.34
CA ALA A 54 -0.18 5.73 -2.34
C ALA A 54 0.00 7.11 -3.00
N ALA A 55 0.94 7.25 -3.94
CA ALA A 55 1.17 8.51 -4.66
C ALA A 55 -0.06 8.93 -5.48
N LEU A 56 -0.76 7.99 -6.12
CA LEU A 56 -2.00 8.27 -6.86
C LEU A 56 -3.07 8.89 -5.95
N VAL A 57 -3.28 8.32 -4.76
CA VAL A 57 -4.27 8.81 -3.80
C VAL A 57 -3.90 10.19 -3.27
N VAL A 58 -2.63 10.41 -2.93
CA VAL A 58 -2.12 11.72 -2.49
C VAL A 58 -2.30 12.77 -3.58
N ARG A 59 -1.98 12.43 -4.83
CA ARG A 59 -2.12 13.35 -5.97
C ARG A 59 -3.57 13.69 -6.25
N TRP A 60 -4.49 12.72 -6.13
CA TRP A 60 -5.92 12.96 -6.25
C TRP A 60 -6.44 13.88 -5.14
N LEU A 61 -5.96 13.70 -3.91
CA LEU A 61 -6.22 14.58 -2.78
C LEU A 61 -5.77 16.02 -3.07
N ALA A 62 -4.54 16.19 -3.57
CA ALA A 62 -3.95 17.50 -3.87
C ALA A 62 -4.69 18.24 -5.00
N VAL A 63 -5.00 17.56 -6.11
CA VAL A 63 -5.73 18.16 -7.26
C VAL A 63 -7.14 18.56 -6.87
N THR A 64 -7.81 17.77 -6.03
CA THR A 64 -9.20 18.06 -5.62
C THR A 64 -9.28 19.14 -4.52
N GLU A 65 -8.14 19.57 -3.97
CA GLU A 65 -8.05 20.67 -3.00
C GLU A 65 -7.68 22.02 -3.65
N SER A 66 -7.37 22.02 -4.97
CA SER A 66 -6.98 23.21 -5.76
C SER A 66 -8.19 23.99 -6.26
#